data_AF-A0A2N7TU66-F1
#
_entry.id   AF-A0A2N7TU66-F1
#
_cell.length_a   1.000
_cell.length_b   1.000
_cell.length_c   1.000
_cell.angle_alpha   90.00
_cell.angle_beta   90.00
_cell.angle_gamma   90.00
#
_symmetry.space_group_name_H-M   'P 1'
#
loop_
_entity.id
_entity.type
_entity.pdbx_description
1 polymer ?
#
loop_
_entity_poly.entity_id
_entity_poly.type
_entity_poly.pdbx_seq_one_letter_code
_entity_poly.pdbx_strand_id
1 'polypeptide(L)'
;MKRRLQQELYKKVTDIVTTVFISYAKKNASDARRLYEDIRRHGFEVWFDEVSLLPGQRWKVAIQAAIKESRYFIALISSHSTSKKGYVQKELKLAVDVLDEYPEHEIFIIPVRLDDCDILDQRLGDFHFVDLFPDYDQGLAKVLQTLSGTDSMKSQSYMEAQTVPPKEFSNKPVIQSVDLSETELSEGGEIEVTIRAKSKAPVNWFNHRLDGPISCLHGGGGTSNFHEVEPEIWETKWIHRISRWAPSGTYRFSEISVKNEAEITSDSWEAVGFVVRNNQESASPEIEFVRPSSYKIRRGGALEITVRARSNAPITWLDRVLEGPTGTLYGGGGTTRFTEIEPGAWEHKWTEPISAWAPLGTYVYSEIAVKNEGELSSEPWQNVEFTVER
;
A
#
# COMPACT_ATOMS: atom_id res chain seq x y z
N MET A 1 1.34 24.57 42.13
CA MET A 1 0.23 24.70 41.14
C MET A 1 0.70 24.42 39.71
N LYS A 2 1.76 25.08 39.19
CA LYS A 2 2.32 24.80 37.83
C LYS A 2 2.77 23.35 37.60
N ARG A 3 3.39 22.68 38.58
CA ARG A 3 3.85 21.27 38.44
C ARG A 3 2.72 20.23 38.36
N ARG A 4 1.57 20.52 38.98
CA ARG A 4 0.38 19.64 38.98
C ARG A 4 -0.39 19.76 37.68
N LEU A 5 -0.53 21.00 37.19
CA LEU A 5 -1.02 21.31 35.83
C LEU A 5 -0.10 20.71 34.77
N GLN A 6 1.22 20.75 34.93
CA GLN A 6 2.17 20.19 33.96
C GLN A 6 2.17 18.65 33.97
N GLN A 7 1.92 18.00 35.11
CA GLN A 7 1.71 16.55 35.19
C GLN A 7 0.33 16.11 34.67
N GLU A 8 -0.73 16.88 34.92
CA GLU A 8 -2.06 16.63 34.34
C GLU A 8 -2.10 16.92 32.83
N LEU A 9 -1.32 17.89 32.35
CA LEU A 9 -1.12 18.15 30.92
C LEU A 9 -0.29 17.03 30.28
N TYR A 10 0.76 16.53 30.94
CA TYR A 10 1.52 15.37 30.44
C TYR A 10 0.65 14.11 30.42
N LYS A 11 -0.19 13.91 31.45
CA LYS A 11 -1.12 12.77 31.53
C LYS A 11 -2.31 12.90 30.58
N LYS A 12 -2.73 14.11 30.19
CA LYS A 12 -3.69 14.37 29.10
C LYS A 12 -3.07 14.30 27.70
N VAL A 13 -1.78 14.61 27.55
CA VAL A 13 -1.04 14.44 26.29
C VAL A 13 -0.65 12.97 26.08
N THR A 14 -0.73 12.14 27.13
CA THR A 14 -0.64 10.67 27.02
C THR A 14 -2.02 10.04 26.79
N ASP A 15 -2.90 10.70 26.04
CA ASP A 15 -4.11 10.08 25.52
C ASP A 15 -3.71 9.01 24.48
N ILE A 16 -3.54 7.80 25.02
CA ILE A 16 -3.67 6.47 24.45
C ILE A 16 -3.11 6.33 23.02
N VAL A 17 -1.80 6.13 22.94
CA VAL A 17 -1.21 5.48 21.78
C VAL A 17 -1.87 4.11 21.65
N THR A 18 -2.76 3.97 20.67
CA THR A 18 -3.51 2.75 20.44
C THR A 18 -2.57 1.68 19.89
N THR A 19 -2.39 0.61 20.66
CA THR A 19 -1.55 -0.54 20.32
C THR A 19 -2.35 -1.56 19.53
N VAL A 20 -1.86 -1.91 18.35
CA VAL A 20 -2.48 -2.85 17.41
C VAL A 20 -1.58 -4.06 17.22
N PHE A 21 -2.08 -5.25 17.52
CA PHE A 21 -1.37 -6.50 17.23
C PHE A 21 -1.77 -7.02 15.84
N ILE A 22 -0.81 -7.36 14.99
CA ILE A 22 -1.09 -8.04 13.70
C ILE A 22 -0.69 -9.51 13.80
N SER A 23 -1.68 -10.40 13.73
CA SER A 23 -1.46 -11.84 13.60
C SER A 23 -1.58 -12.25 12.14
N TYR A 24 -0.61 -13.01 11.64
CA TYR A 24 -0.55 -13.42 10.25
C TYR A 24 0.12 -14.79 10.12
N ALA A 25 -0.21 -15.51 9.03
CA ALA A 25 0.56 -16.68 8.66
C ALA A 25 1.88 -16.23 8.03
N LYS A 26 3.01 -16.90 8.33
CA LYS A 26 4.33 -16.57 7.77
C LYS A 26 4.35 -16.40 6.24
N LYS A 27 3.45 -17.07 5.51
CA LYS A 27 3.30 -16.94 4.05
C LYS A 27 2.73 -15.60 3.59
N ASN A 28 2.04 -14.87 4.48
CA ASN A 28 1.45 -13.56 4.24
C ASN A 28 2.31 -12.43 4.86
N ALA A 29 3.60 -12.67 5.08
CA ALA A 29 4.49 -11.68 5.69
C ALA A 29 4.61 -10.39 4.88
N SER A 30 4.53 -10.47 3.54
CA SER A 30 4.53 -9.29 2.66
C SER A 30 3.29 -8.42 2.90
N ASP A 31 2.10 -9.03 2.92
CA ASP A 31 0.84 -8.33 3.13
C ASP A 31 0.74 -7.75 4.54
N ALA A 32 1.19 -8.52 5.53
CA ALA A 32 1.27 -8.09 6.92
C ALA A 32 2.21 -6.90 7.10
N ARG A 33 3.36 -6.89 6.40
CA ARG A 33 4.32 -5.78 6.44
C ARG A 33 3.77 -4.52 5.78
N ARG A 34 3.07 -4.66 4.65
CA ARG A 34 2.38 -3.54 4.00
C ARG A 34 1.35 -2.92 4.95
N LEU A 35 0.48 -3.75 5.55
CA LEU A 35 -0.52 -3.31 6.51
C LEU A 35 0.10 -2.68 7.77
N TYR A 36 1.19 -3.26 8.29
CA TYR A 36 1.97 -2.72 9.40
C TYR A 36 2.46 -1.30 9.10
N GLU A 37 3.11 -1.11 7.96
CA GLU A 37 3.65 0.19 7.56
C GLU A 37 2.54 1.21 7.39
N ASP A 38 1.43 0.83 6.76
CA ASP A 38 0.31 1.72 6.50
C ASP A 38 -0.40 2.11 7.81
N ILE A 39 -0.68 1.17 8.71
CA ILE A 39 -1.29 1.49 10.02
C ILE A 39 -0.36 2.40 10.84
N ARG A 40 0.96 2.15 10.85
CA ARG A 40 1.92 3.04 11.53
C ARG A 40 2.00 4.43 10.93
N ARG A 41 1.91 4.58 9.60
CA ARG A 41 1.85 5.88 8.91
C ARG A 41 0.64 6.71 9.36
N HIS A 42 -0.42 6.07 9.84
CA HIS A 42 -1.63 6.71 10.37
C HIS A 42 -1.58 6.94 11.90
N GLY A 43 -0.40 6.83 12.53
CA GLY A 43 -0.18 7.26 13.91
C GLY A 43 -0.52 6.21 14.98
N PHE A 44 -0.85 4.98 14.59
CA PHE A 44 -1.05 3.87 15.51
C PHE A 44 0.27 3.17 15.83
N GLU A 45 0.44 2.69 17.06
CA GLU A 45 1.56 1.81 17.36
C GLU A 45 1.17 0.38 17.04
N VAL A 46 2.00 -0.29 16.25
CA VAL A 46 1.71 -1.64 15.77
C VAL A 46 2.76 -2.58 16.31
N TRP A 47 2.31 -3.63 16.97
CA TRP A 47 3.14 -4.75 17.38
C TRP A 47 3.17 -5.79 16.26
N PHE A 48 4.36 -6.01 15.70
CA PHE A 48 4.61 -6.91 14.56
C PHE A 48 5.87 -7.73 14.85
N ASP A 49 5.74 -9.06 14.89
CA ASP A 49 6.75 -9.97 15.45
C ASP A 49 8.14 -9.87 14.79
N GLU A 50 8.24 -9.60 13.50
CA GLU A 50 9.52 -9.42 12.80
C GLU A 50 10.30 -8.18 13.25
N VAL A 51 9.61 -7.17 13.77
CA VAL A 51 10.19 -5.88 14.16
C VAL A 51 10.23 -5.71 15.68
N SER A 52 9.22 -6.22 16.38
CA SER A 52 9.00 -5.99 17.82
C SER A 52 9.68 -7.02 18.72
N LEU A 53 10.11 -8.19 18.20
CA LEU A 53 10.84 -9.20 18.99
C LEU A 53 12.35 -8.91 19.00
N LEU A 54 12.92 -8.77 20.19
CA LEU A 54 14.37 -8.58 20.37
C LEU A 54 15.11 -9.94 20.44
N PRO A 55 16.34 -10.03 19.90
CA PRO A 55 17.18 -11.23 20.06
C PRO A 55 17.36 -11.62 21.53
N GLY A 56 17.08 -12.89 21.86
CA GLY A 56 17.19 -13.43 23.21
C GLY A 56 15.90 -13.37 24.04
N GLN A 57 14.85 -12.69 23.57
CA GLN A 57 13.55 -12.74 24.22
C GLN A 57 12.89 -14.12 24.07
N ARG A 58 12.21 -14.59 25.13
CA ARG A 58 11.35 -15.76 25.06
C ARG A 58 10.09 -15.42 24.28
N TRP A 59 10.16 -15.56 22.96
CA TRP A 59 9.13 -15.19 21.99
C TRP A 59 7.68 -15.50 22.42
N LYS A 60 7.40 -16.70 22.93
CA LYS A 60 6.04 -17.07 23.41
C LYS A 60 5.51 -16.15 24.50
N VAL A 61 6.37 -15.72 25.44
CA VAL A 61 5.97 -14.85 26.55
C VAL A 61 5.75 -13.43 26.05
N ALA A 62 6.62 -12.94 25.16
CA ALA A 62 6.52 -11.61 24.58
C ALA A 62 5.24 -11.45 23.74
N ILE A 63 4.90 -12.46 22.92
CA ILE A 63 3.67 -12.47 22.11
C ILE A 63 2.42 -12.50 22.99
N GLN A 64 2.40 -13.34 24.04
CA GLN A 64 1.28 -13.39 24.97
C GLN A 64 1.05 -12.07 25.69
N ALA A 65 2.13 -11.40 26.11
CA ALA A 65 2.04 -10.08 26.73
C ALA A 65 1.53 -9.03 25.73
N ALA A 66 2.10 -9.01 24.51
CA ALA A 66 1.71 -8.06 23.46
C ALA A 66 0.23 -8.17 23.07
N ILE A 67 -0.31 -9.39 22.97
CA ILE A 67 -1.74 -9.60 22.68
C ILE A 67 -2.61 -9.01 23.79
N LYS A 68 -2.25 -9.22 25.07
CA LYS A 68 -3.00 -8.70 26.22
C LYS A 68 -2.88 -7.18 26.41
N GLU A 69 -1.76 -6.60 25.97
CA GLU A 69 -1.49 -5.16 26.07
C GLU A 69 -2.00 -4.38 24.84
N SER A 70 -2.46 -5.07 23.81
CA SER A 70 -2.98 -4.44 22.60
C SER A 70 -4.45 -4.06 22.76
N ARG A 71 -4.83 -2.88 22.25
CA ARG A 71 -6.23 -2.45 22.19
C ARG A 71 -7.00 -3.19 21.09
N TYR A 72 -6.33 -3.45 19.96
CA TYR A 72 -6.90 -4.17 18.83
C TYR A 72 -6.01 -5.34 18.42
N PHE A 73 -6.64 -6.43 18.00
CA PHE A 73 -6.00 -7.61 17.44
C PHE A 73 -6.51 -7.83 16.01
N ILE A 74 -5.66 -7.58 15.03
CA ILE A 74 -5.95 -7.85 13.62
C ILE A 74 -5.55 -9.29 13.29
N ALA A 75 -6.51 -10.08 12.83
CA ALA A 75 -6.26 -11.44 12.35
C ALA A 75 -6.27 -11.46 10.81
N LEU A 76 -5.09 -11.62 10.20
CA LEU A 76 -4.97 -11.77 8.75
C LEU A 76 -5.33 -13.20 8.31
N ILE A 77 -6.38 -13.30 7.50
CA ILE A 77 -6.96 -14.53 7.01
C ILE A 77 -6.72 -14.63 5.51
N SER A 78 -6.29 -15.80 5.05
CA SER A 78 -6.09 -16.10 3.64
C SER A 78 -6.37 -17.58 3.39
N SER A 79 -6.53 -17.97 2.13
CA SER A 79 -6.56 -19.37 1.69
C SER A 79 -5.35 -20.20 2.21
N HIS A 80 -4.23 -19.51 2.48
CA HIS A 80 -3.02 -20.11 3.05
C HIS A 80 -3.04 -20.24 4.58
N SER A 81 -3.84 -19.44 5.28
CA SER A 81 -3.96 -19.49 6.75
C SER A 81 -5.07 -20.44 7.22
N THR A 82 -6.09 -20.69 6.39
CA THR A 82 -7.23 -21.57 6.71
C THR A 82 -6.93 -23.07 6.56
N SER A 83 -5.91 -23.45 5.79
CA SER A 83 -5.63 -24.84 5.41
C SER A 83 -4.66 -25.61 6.34
N LYS A 84 -4.13 -25.01 7.41
CA LYS A 84 -3.12 -25.66 8.28
C LYS A 84 -3.43 -25.62 9.78
N LYS A 85 -3.35 -26.79 10.44
CA LYS A 85 -3.16 -26.89 11.90
C LYS A 85 -1.77 -26.37 12.26
N GLY A 86 -1.69 -25.22 12.94
CA GLY A 86 -0.40 -24.55 13.17
C GLY A 86 -0.48 -23.34 14.10
N TYR A 87 0.67 -22.70 14.30
CA TYR A 87 0.96 -21.64 15.27
C TYR A 87 -0.05 -20.48 15.27
N VAL A 88 -0.56 -20.07 14.11
CA VAL A 88 -1.63 -19.06 13.95
C VAL A 88 -2.88 -19.43 14.76
N GLN A 89 -3.25 -20.72 14.83
CA GLN A 89 -4.38 -21.16 15.65
C GLN A 89 -4.13 -21.02 17.16
N LYS A 90 -2.87 -21.01 17.63
CA LYS A 90 -2.57 -20.83 19.05
C LYS A 90 -2.64 -19.37 19.47
N GLU A 91 -2.13 -18.46 18.64
CA GLU A 91 -2.27 -17.01 18.87
C GLU A 91 -3.72 -16.57 18.72
N LEU A 92 -4.39 -17.04 17.65
CA LEU A 92 -5.82 -16.78 17.47
C LEU A 92 -6.64 -17.38 18.62
N LYS A 93 -6.32 -18.59 19.09
CA LYS A 93 -6.97 -19.15 20.27
C LYS A 93 -6.74 -18.29 21.51
N LEU A 94 -5.53 -17.81 21.75
CA LEU A 94 -5.25 -16.92 22.88
C LEU A 94 -6.00 -15.59 22.74
N ALA A 95 -6.04 -14.99 21.55
CA ALA A 95 -6.78 -13.76 21.30
C ALA A 95 -8.28 -13.95 21.53
N VAL A 96 -8.85 -15.10 21.10
CA VAL A 96 -10.24 -15.47 21.40
C VAL A 96 -10.45 -15.72 22.90
N ASP A 97 -9.50 -16.36 23.58
CA ASP A 97 -9.58 -16.54 25.05
C ASP A 97 -9.50 -15.18 25.79
N VAL A 98 -8.77 -14.20 25.23
CA VAL A 98 -8.70 -12.81 25.76
C VAL A 98 -9.97 -12.03 25.42
N LEU A 99 -10.58 -12.24 24.25
CA LEU A 99 -11.84 -11.63 23.85
C LEU A 99 -12.97 -11.94 24.86
N ASP A 100 -13.00 -13.15 25.43
CA ASP A 100 -13.96 -13.53 26.49
C ASP A 100 -13.84 -12.66 27.76
N GLU A 101 -12.71 -11.96 27.95
CA GLU A 101 -12.47 -11.02 29.05
C GLU A 101 -12.93 -9.58 28.72
N TYR A 102 -13.28 -9.27 27.46
CA TYR A 102 -13.77 -7.96 27.01
C TYR A 102 -15.31 -7.87 27.09
N PRO A 103 -15.87 -6.68 27.32
CA PRO A 103 -17.32 -6.48 27.20
C PRO A 103 -17.81 -6.80 25.79
N GLU A 104 -18.99 -7.41 25.64
CA GLU A 104 -19.57 -7.83 24.35
C GLU A 104 -19.71 -6.71 23.29
N HIS A 105 -19.59 -5.45 23.70
CA HIS A 105 -19.75 -4.26 22.86
C HIS A 105 -18.42 -3.57 22.52
N GLU A 106 -17.27 -4.11 22.94
CA GLU A 106 -15.96 -3.58 22.56
C GLU A 106 -15.31 -4.40 21.45
N ILE A 107 -14.88 -3.72 20.38
CA ILE A 107 -14.17 -4.35 19.28
C ILE A 107 -12.71 -4.60 19.70
N PHE A 108 -12.40 -5.85 20.04
CA PHE A 108 -11.03 -6.29 20.28
C PHE A 108 -10.43 -7.00 19.05
N ILE A 109 -11.15 -7.95 18.44
CA ILE A 109 -10.67 -8.72 17.27
C ILE A 109 -11.23 -8.12 15.97
N ILE A 110 -10.35 -7.89 14.99
CA ILE A 110 -10.68 -7.43 13.64
C ILE A 110 -10.22 -8.50 12.64
N PRO A 111 -11.13 -9.34 12.13
CA PRO A 111 -10.81 -10.28 11.06
C PRO A 111 -10.60 -9.55 9.73
N VAL A 112 -9.47 -9.80 9.07
CA VAL A 112 -9.11 -9.15 7.81
C VAL A 112 -8.72 -10.21 6.78
N ARG A 113 -9.44 -10.29 5.66
CA ARG A 113 -9.17 -11.26 4.60
C ARG A 113 -8.26 -10.65 3.53
N LEU A 114 -7.26 -11.43 3.09
CA LEU A 114 -6.28 -11.06 2.07
C LEU A 114 -6.63 -11.60 0.67
N ASP A 115 -7.43 -12.65 0.61
CA ASP A 115 -7.95 -13.28 -0.60
C ASP A 115 -9.37 -13.81 -0.36
N ASP A 116 -10.06 -14.19 -1.45
CA ASP A 116 -11.40 -14.75 -1.37
C ASP A 116 -11.35 -16.14 -0.74
N CYS A 117 -11.54 -16.18 0.58
CA CYS A 117 -11.50 -17.39 1.38
C CYS A 117 -12.62 -17.42 2.43
N ASP A 118 -13.05 -18.64 2.76
CA ASP A 118 -14.00 -18.89 3.82
C ASP A 118 -13.31 -18.85 5.19
N ILE A 119 -13.93 -18.17 6.16
CA ILE A 119 -13.49 -18.16 7.55
C ILE A 119 -13.91 -19.48 8.20
N LEU A 120 -12.98 -20.44 8.27
CA LEU A 120 -13.27 -21.80 8.74
C LEU A 120 -13.35 -21.95 10.26
N ASP A 121 -12.89 -20.97 11.06
CA ASP A 121 -13.05 -21.02 12.53
C ASP A 121 -14.43 -20.48 12.92
N GLN A 122 -15.28 -21.37 13.45
CA GLN A 122 -16.66 -21.06 13.84
C GLN A 122 -16.76 -19.91 14.85
N ARG A 123 -15.73 -19.68 15.67
CA ARG A 123 -15.72 -18.59 16.65
C ARG A 123 -15.48 -17.21 16.04
N LEU A 124 -14.96 -17.17 14.82
CA LEU A 124 -14.86 -15.94 14.03
C LEU A 124 -16.02 -15.78 13.04
N GLY A 125 -16.87 -16.79 12.88
CA GLY A 125 -17.99 -16.79 11.93
C GLY A 125 -19.07 -15.74 12.26
N ASP A 126 -19.17 -15.32 13.53
CA ASP A 126 -20.10 -14.29 13.98
C ASP A 126 -19.51 -12.87 13.88
N PHE A 127 -18.23 -12.72 13.51
CA PHE A 127 -17.58 -11.42 13.37
C PHE A 127 -17.71 -10.88 11.95
N HIS A 128 -18.02 -9.59 11.83
CA HIS A 128 -17.83 -8.87 10.58
C HIS A 128 -16.33 -8.82 10.23
N PHE A 129 -16.00 -9.11 8.98
CA PHE A 129 -14.64 -9.06 8.46
C PHE A 129 -14.43 -7.89 7.49
N VAL A 130 -13.18 -7.51 7.30
CA VAL A 130 -12.74 -6.54 6.31
C VAL A 130 -11.97 -7.25 5.20
N ASP A 131 -12.27 -6.96 3.95
CA ASP A 131 -11.50 -7.45 2.81
C ASP A 131 -10.48 -6.41 2.38
N LEU A 132 -9.20 -6.80 2.26
CA LEU A 132 -8.15 -6.00 1.61
C LEU A 132 -8.04 -6.28 0.10
N PHE A 133 -9.03 -6.99 -0.45
CA PHE A 133 -9.13 -7.34 -1.86
C PHE A 133 -10.59 -7.17 -2.32
N PRO A 134 -10.84 -6.95 -3.62
CA PRO A 134 -9.85 -6.61 -4.65
C PRO A 134 -9.23 -5.21 -4.44
N ASP A 135 -9.81 -4.40 -3.55
CA ASP A 135 -9.40 -3.03 -3.27
C ASP A 135 -8.77 -2.93 -1.87
N TYR A 136 -7.44 -2.84 -1.84
CA TYR A 136 -6.67 -2.75 -0.61
C TYR A 136 -6.92 -1.44 0.15
N ASP A 137 -7.07 -0.32 -0.56
CA ASP A 137 -7.15 1.00 0.07
C ASP A 137 -8.52 1.19 0.74
N GLN A 138 -9.60 0.69 0.10
CA GLN A 138 -10.92 0.63 0.74
C GLN A 138 -10.91 -0.27 1.98
N GLY A 139 -10.25 -1.43 1.90
CA GLY A 139 -10.08 -2.34 3.03
C GLY A 139 -9.31 -1.69 4.17
N LEU A 140 -8.18 -1.06 3.86
CA LEU A 140 -7.35 -0.34 4.82
C LEU A 140 -8.13 0.79 5.51
N ALA A 141 -8.93 1.56 4.75
CA ALA A 141 -9.76 2.62 5.31
C ALA A 141 -10.76 2.10 6.36
N LYS A 142 -11.37 0.93 6.12
CA LYS A 142 -12.26 0.28 7.10
C LYS A 142 -11.49 -0.17 8.35
N VAL A 143 -10.30 -0.75 8.18
CA VAL A 143 -9.43 -1.11 9.33
C VAL A 143 -9.12 0.14 10.15
N LEU A 144 -8.66 1.22 9.52
CA LEU A 144 -8.32 2.47 10.20
C LEU A 144 -9.52 3.13 10.89
N GLN A 145 -10.71 3.03 10.30
CA GLN A 145 -11.96 3.50 10.90
C GLN A 145 -12.23 2.77 12.22
N THR A 146 -12.10 1.44 12.23
CA THR A 146 -12.26 0.63 13.44
C THR A 146 -11.22 0.99 14.49
N LEU A 147 -9.94 1.11 14.09
CA LEU A 147 -8.85 1.46 15.01
C LEU A 147 -9.04 2.84 15.65
N SER A 148 -9.63 3.79 14.93
CA SER A 148 -9.93 5.15 15.41
C SER A 148 -11.09 5.22 16.41
N GLY A 149 -11.76 4.10 16.71
CA GLY A 149 -12.75 4.01 17.80
C GLY A 149 -14.08 4.72 17.52
N THR A 150 -14.48 4.86 16.24
CA THR A 150 -15.81 5.42 15.91
C THR A 150 -16.86 4.32 16.03
N ASP A 151 -17.13 3.87 17.26
CA ASP A 151 -18.22 2.94 17.53
C ASP A 151 -19.52 3.71 17.73
N SER A 152 -20.41 3.52 16.77
CA SER A 152 -21.80 3.97 16.81
C SER A 152 -22.58 3.16 17.85
N MET A 153 -22.82 3.71 19.05
CA MET A 153 -24.17 3.95 19.61
C MET A 153 -24.18 4.34 21.10
N LYS A 154 -24.73 5.54 21.35
CA LYS A 154 -25.54 5.98 22.51
C LYS A 154 -24.92 5.96 23.92
N SER A 155 -24.66 7.15 24.44
CA SER A 155 -25.05 7.52 25.81
C SER A 155 -25.94 8.76 25.78
N GLN A 156 -27.24 8.48 25.79
CA GLN A 156 -28.38 9.38 25.78
C GLN A 156 -28.63 9.98 27.17
N SER A 157 -27.57 10.45 27.86
CA SER A 157 -27.65 10.96 29.24
C SER A 157 -26.92 12.28 29.51
N TYR A 158 -26.48 12.99 28.46
CA TYR A 158 -25.93 14.36 28.58
C TYR A 158 -26.72 15.39 27.76
N MET A 159 -28.04 15.22 27.61
CA MET A 159 -28.93 16.21 26.96
C MET A 159 -29.73 17.11 27.92
N GLU A 160 -29.50 17.06 29.23
CA GLU A 160 -30.14 18.00 30.15
C GLU A 160 -29.11 18.79 30.96
N ALA A 161 -28.56 19.81 30.29
CA ALA A 161 -28.14 21.11 30.83
C ALA A 161 -26.91 21.64 30.07
N GLN A 162 -27.15 22.31 28.95
CA GLN A 162 -26.55 23.62 28.60
C GLN A 162 -26.93 23.99 27.17
N THR A 163 -27.87 24.93 27.05
CA THR A 163 -28.23 25.62 25.82
C THR A 163 -27.10 26.55 25.39
N VAL A 164 -26.27 26.11 24.44
CA VAL A 164 -25.52 26.99 23.53
C VAL A 164 -25.49 26.32 22.16
N PRO A 165 -25.89 27.00 21.06
CA PRO A 165 -25.86 26.37 19.74
C PRO A 165 -24.40 26.10 19.32
N PRO A 166 -24.05 24.91 18.80
CA PRO A 166 -22.73 24.71 18.22
C PRO A 166 -22.63 25.56 16.95
N LYS A 167 -21.75 26.58 16.97
CA LYS A 167 -21.21 27.10 15.71
C LYS A 167 -20.43 25.97 15.07
N GLU A 168 -20.87 25.53 13.89
CA GLU A 168 -20.15 24.58 13.05
C GLU A 168 -18.73 25.10 12.76
N PHE A 169 -17.72 24.36 13.19
CA PHE A 169 -16.35 24.47 12.69
C PHE A 169 -16.03 23.18 11.95
N SER A 170 -16.63 22.98 10.77
CA SER A 170 -16.14 21.95 9.86
C SER A 170 -14.77 22.39 9.35
N ASN A 171 -13.71 21.70 9.81
CA ASN A 171 -12.36 21.83 9.26
C ASN A 171 -12.14 20.91 8.05
N LYS A 172 -13.20 20.30 7.51
CA LYS A 172 -13.12 19.42 6.33
C LYS A 172 -12.75 20.27 5.10
N PRO A 173 -11.69 19.90 4.35
CA PRO A 173 -11.37 20.61 3.13
C PRO A 173 -12.46 20.36 2.08
N VAL A 174 -12.74 21.37 1.25
CA VAL A 174 -13.72 21.30 0.17
C VAL A 174 -13.04 21.66 -1.13
N ILE A 175 -12.96 20.73 -2.07
CA ILE A 175 -12.45 21.02 -3.42
C ILE A 175 -13.39 22.02 -4.08
N GLN A 176 -12.81 23.05 -4.72
CA GLN A 176 -13.53 24.10 -5.44
C GLN A 176 -13.40 23.96 -6.95
N SER A 177 -12.23 23.52 -7.42
CA SER A 177 -12.01 23.21 -8.84
C SER A 177 -10.92 22.15 -9.01
N VAL A 178 -11.06 21.42 -10.10
CA VAL A 178 -10.02 20.56 -10.68
C VAL A 178 -9.98 20.87 -12.16
N ASP A 179 -8.92 21.53 -12.59
CA ASP A 179 -8.78 22.08 -13.93
C ASP A 179 -7.65 21.37 -14.67
N LEU A 180 -7.92 20.94 -15.90
CA LEU A 180 -6.91 20.37 -16.80
C LEU A 180 -6.42 21.46 -17.75
N SER A 181 -5.10 21.55 -17.96
CA SER A 181 -4.52 22.53 -18.89
C SER A 181 -4.98 22.33 -20.33
N GLU A 182 -5.28 21.09 -20.69
CA GLU A 182 -5.75 20.68 -22.01
C GLU A 182 -6.89 19.67 -21.85
N THR A 183 -7.75 19.55 -22.87
CA THR A 183 -8.77 18.49 -22.91
C THR A 183 -8.48 17.45 -23.98
N GLU A 184 -7.47 17.72 -24.82
CA GLU A 184 -7.02 16.84 -25.88
C GLU A 184 -5.49 16.98 -26.05
N LEU A 185 -4.81 15.84 -26.19
CA LEU A 185 -3.38 15.77 -26.49
C LEU A 185 -3.15 14.98 -27.77
N SER A 186 -2.14 15.37 -28.55
CA SER A 186 -1.75 14.67 -29.77
C SER A 186 -0.25 14.43 -29.80
N GLU A 187 0.16 13.21 -30.16
CA GLU A 187 1.57 12.78 -30.19
C GLU A 187 2.28 12.92 -28.83
N GLY A 188 1.58 12.57 -27.75
CA GLY A 188 2.05 12.72 -26.36
C GLY A 188 1.91 14.15 -25.84
N GLY A 189 2.58 14.43 -24.72
CA GLY A 189 2.60 15.76 -24.12
C GLY A 189 2.54 15.74 -22.60
N GLU A 190 2.25 16.91 -22.03
CA GLU A 190 2.08 17.10 -20.60
C GLU A 190 0.67 17.61 -20.33
N ILE A 191 0.00 17.04 -19.33
CA ILE A 191 -1.26 17.54 -18.80
C ILE A 191 -1.00 18.10 -17.40
N GLU A 192 -1.24 19.40 -17.21
CA GLU A 192 -1.21 20.02 -15.88
C GLU A 192 -2.60 19.92 -15.27
N VAL A 193 -2.68 19.30 -14.09
CA VAL A 193 -3.87 19.25 -13.23
C VAL A 193 -3.70 20.31 -12.15
N THR A 194 -4.55 21.33 -12.17
CA THR A 194 -4.62 22.36 -11.12
C THR A 194 -5.78 22.06 -10.19
N ILE A 195 -5.52 22.01 -8.88
CA ILE A 195 -6.54 21.72 -7.87
C ILE A 195 -6.61 22.88 -6.90
N ARG A 196 -7.82 23.39 -6.67
CA ARG A 196 -8.11 24.38 -5.64
C ARG A 196 -9.02 23.81 -4.59
N ALA A 197 -8.68 24.00 -3.33
CA ALA A 197 -9.50 23.54 -2.21
C ALA A 197 -9.58 24.60 -1.11
N LYS A 198 -10.78 24.80 -0.57
CA LYS A 198 -11.01 25.62 0.61
C LYS A 198 -10.81 24.80 1.87
N SER A 199 -9.92 25.23 2.76
CA SER A 199 -9.62 24.59 4.03
C SER A 199 -9.01 25.58 5.01
N LYS A 200 -9.49 25.54 6.27
CA LYS A 200 -8.91 26.32 7.37
C LYS A 200 -7.52 25.84 7.78
N ALA A 201 -7.28 24.53 7.65
CA ALA A 201 -5.97 23.92 7.87
C ALA A 201 -5.25 23.76 6.53
N PRO A 202 -3.90 23.82 6.50
CA PRO A 202 -3.14 23.58 5.28
C PRO A 202 -3.51 22.27 4.61
N VAL A 203 -3.80 22.33 3.30
CA VAL A 203 -3.93 21.13 2.48
C VAL A 203 -2.51 20.64 2.18
N ASN A 204 -2.25 19.35 2.23
CA ASN A 204 -0.89 18.80 2.05
C ASN A 204 -0.86 17.46 1.30
N TRP A 205 -2.02 16.96 0.87
CA TRP A 205 -2.15 15.63 0.31
C TRP A 205 -3.22 15.60 -0.77
N PHE A 206 -2.95 14.86 -1.85
CA PHE A 206 -3.83 14.67 -2.98
C PHE A 206 -3.94 13.18 -3.32
N ASN A 207 -5.16 12.67 -3.38
CA ASN A 207 -5.50 11.34 -3.86
C ASN A 207 -6.09 11.43 -5.26
N HIS A 208 -5.71 10.50 -6.14
CA HIS A 208 -6.35 10.30 -7.43
C HIS A 208 -6.09 8.90 -7.97
N ARG A 209 -6.92 8.50 -8.93
CA ARG A 209 -6.74 7.34 -9.78
C ARG A 209 -6.75 7.79 -11.23
N LEU A 210 -5.71 7.47 -11.98
CA LEU A 210 -5.60 7.73 -13.41
C LEU A 210 -5.79 6.44 -14.19
N ASP A 211 -6.91 6.36 -14.89
CA ASP A 211 -7.20 5.31 -15.86
C ASP A 211 -6.82 5.78 -17.27
N GLY A 212 -6.11 4.92 -17.99
CA GLY A 212 -5.96 4.99 -19.44
C GLY A 212 -6.99 4.10 -20.15
N PRO A 213 -6.96 4.07 -21.49
CA PRO A 213 -7.90 3.28 -22.30
C PRO A 213 -7.77 1.76 -22.08
N ILE A 214 -6.58 1.29 -21.73
CA ILE A 214 -6.26 -0.14 -21.64
C ILE A 214 -6.13 -0.59 -20.19
N SER A 215 -5.62 0.27 -19.32
CA SER A 215 -5.30 -0.10 -17.94
C SER A 215 -5.35 1.08 -16.97
N CYS A 216 -5.41 0.76 -15.68
CA CYS A 216 -5.11 1.73 -14.64
C CYS A 216 -3.62 2.05 -14.68
N LEU A 217 -3.27 3.33 -14.80
CA LEU A 217 -1.87 3.75 -14.95
C LEU A 217 -1.23 3.97 -13.61
N HIS A 218 -1.93 4.73 -12.78
CA HIS A 218 -1.49 5.14 -11.46
C HIS A 218 -2.72 5.33 -10.57
N GLY A 219 -2.58 5.04 -9.28
CA GLY A 219 -3.63 5.30 -8.30
C GLY A 219 -3.05 5.44 -6.91
N GLY A 220 -3.77 6.16 -6.07
CA GLY A 220 -3.42 6.37 -4.66
C GLY A 220 -3.24 7.84 -4.30
N GLY A 221 -2.59 8.05 -3.16
CA GLY A 221 -2.38 9.37 -2.56
C GLY A 221 -0.93 9.66 -2.26
N GLY A 222 -0.56 10.93 -2.34
CA GLY A 222 0.78 11.37 -1.95
C GLY A 222 0.81 12.78 -1.38
N THR A 223 1.82 13.02 -0.55
CA THR A 223 2.18 14.36 -0.11
C THR A 223 2.36 15.26 -1.33
N SER A 224 1.64 16.37 -1.33
CA SER A 224 1.56 17.29 -2.46
C SER A 224 1.81 18.72 -2.00
N ASN A 225 2.51 19.49 -2.82
CA ASN A 225 2.91 20.85 -2.50
C ASN A 225 1.76 21.82 -2.78
N PHE A 226 0.79 21.89 -1.87
CA PHE A 226 -0.22 22.94 -1.88
C PHE A 226 0.34 24.23 -1.28
N HIS A 227 -0.08 25.37 -1.80
CA HIS A 227 0.24 26.68 -1.26
C HIS A 227 -1.03 27.51 -1.14
N GLU A 228 -1.11 28.35 -0.12
CA GLU A 228 -2.25 29.22 0.11
C GLU A 228 -2.20 30.39 -0.88
N VAL A 229 -3.20 30.50 -1.75
CA VAL A 229 -3.31 31.54 -2.80
C VAL A 229 -4.24 32.68 -2.38
N GLU A 230 -5.24 32.37 -1.56
CA GLU A 230 -6.15 33.30 -0.91
C GLU A 230 -6.44 32.77 0.51
N PRO A 231 -6.95 33.58 1.45
CA PRO A 231 -7.25 33.08 2.80
C PRO A 231 -8.11 31.82 2.78
N GLU A 232 -7.57 30.74 3.37
CA GLU A 232 -8.15 29.40 3.40
C GLU A 232 -8.27 28.71 2.02
N ILE A 233 -7.71 29.25 0.95
CA ILE A 233 -7.74 28.64 -0.40
C ILE A 233 -6.35 28.13 -0.74
N TRP A 234 -6.26 26.81 -0.91
CA TRP A 234 -5.03 26.08 -1.18
C TRP A 234 -5.02 25.60 -2.63
N GLU A 235 -3.92 25.83 -3.33
CA GLU A 235 -3.73 25.43 -4.72
C GLU A 235 -2.51 24.53 -4.87
N THR A 236 -2.61 23.51 -5.71
CA THR A 236 -1.45 22.78 -6.23
C THR A 236 -1.58 22.55 -7.72
N LYS A 237 -0.43 22.31 -8.35
CA LYS A 237 -0.30 21.99 -9.76
C LYS A 237 0.51 20.72 -9.89
N TRP A 238 -0.02 19.77 -10.64
CA TRP A 238 0.64 18.50 -10.88
C TRP A 238 0.69 18.21 -12.38
N ILE A 239 1.88 17.87 -12.87
CA ILE A 239 2.10 17.59 -14.28
C ILE A 239 2.18 16.08 -14.47
N HIS A 240 1.29 15.55 -15.31
CA HIS A 240 1.35 14.18 -15.77
C HIS A 240 1.84 14.14 -17.23
N ARG A 241 2.76 13.22 -17.52
CA ARG A 241 3.37 13.07 -18.85
C ARG A 241 2.73 11.92 -19.60
N ILE A 242 2.25 12.19 -20.80
CA ILE A 242 1.72 11.18 -21.72
C ILE A 242 2.74 10.92 -22.81
N SER A 243 3.16 9.67 -22.93
CA SER A 243 4.04 9.27 -24.02
C SER A 243 3.32 9.39 -25.36
N ARG A 244 4.08 9.71 -26.41
CA ARG A 244 3.62 9.61 -27.80
C ARG A 244 3.28 8.17 -28.24
N TRP A 245 3.73 7.17 -27.47
CA TRP A 245 3.42 5.75 -27.66
C TRP A 245 2.23 5.29 -26.83
N ALA A 246 1.72 6.14 -25.94
CA ALA A 246 0.61 5.80 -25.06
C ALA A 246 -0.66 5.50 -25.89
N PRO A 247 -1.54 4.61 -25.41
CA PRO A 247 -2.77 4.27 -26.12
C PRO A 247 -3.64 5.49 -26.46
N SER A 248 -4.11 5.58 -27.71
CA SER A 248 -5.13 6.57 -28.05
C SER A 248 -6.46 6.24 -27.36
N GLY A 249 -7.14 7.26 -26.83
CA GLY A 249 -8.43 7.11 -26.18
C GLY A 249 -8.66 8.11 -25.04
N THR A 250 -9.63 7.81 -24.20
CA THR A 250 -9.99 8.66 -23.06
C THR A 250 -9.18 8.26 -21.84
N TYR A 251 -8.53 9.26 -21.23
CA TYR A 251 -7.85 9.16 -19.95
C TYR A 251 -8.70 9.85 -18.90
N ARG A 252 -8.79 9.27 -17.69
CA ARG A 252 -9.68 9.74 -16.65
C ARG A 252 -9.00 9.78 -15.29
N PHE A 253 -9.01 10.94 -14.66
CA PHE A 253 -8.76 11.10 -13.24
C PHE A 253 -10.06 10.88 -12.47
N SER A 254 -10.08 9.92 -11.54
CA SER A 254 -11.18 9.63 -10.62
C SER A 254 -10.67 9.50 -9.19
N GLU A 255 -11.58 9.31 -8.22
CA GLU A 255 -11.24 9.22 -6.78
C GLU A 255 -10.46 10.44 -6.26
N ILE A 256 -10.65 11.59 -6.91
CA ILE A 256 -9.95 12.83 -6.63
C ILE A 256 -10.41 13.33 -5.26
N SER A 257 -9.50 13.39 -4.30
CA SER A 257 -9.76 14.00 -2.99
C SER A 257 -8.51 14.67 -2.43
N VAL A 258 -8.69 15.64 -1.54
CA VAL A 258 -7.58 16.30 -0.85
C VAL A 258 -7.68 16.06 0.64
N LYS A 259 -6.54 16.04 1.32
CA LYS A 259 -6.46 15.92 2.78
C LYS A 259 -5.62 17.06 3.35
N ASN A 260 -6.06 17.58 4.49
CA ASN A 260 -5.38 18.66 5.19
C ASN A 260 -4.52 18.14 6.36
N GLU A 261 -3.74 19.02 6.96
CA GLU A 261 -2.86 18.72 8.12
C GLU A 261 -3.61 18.27 9.38
N ALA A 262 -4.94 18.40 9.41
CA ALA A 262 -5.77 17.80 10.45
C ALA A 262 -6.16 16.34 10.11
N GLU A 263 -5.58 15.77 9.06
CA GLU A 263 -5.86 14.43 8.52
C GLU A 263 -7.32 14.23 8.09
N ILE A 264 -8.03 15.33 7.77
CA ILE A 264 -9.41 15.28 7.29
C ILE A 264 -9.40 15.28 5.77
N THR A 265 -10.04 14.27 5.18
CA THR A 265 -10.18 14.13 3.72
C THR A 265 -11.47 14.78 3.23
N SER A 266 -11.40 15.45 2.07
CA SER A 266 -12.56 16.03 1.39
C SER A 266 -13.52 14.95 0.90
N ASP A 267 -14.73 15.34 0.49
CA ASP A 267 -15.50 14.48 -0.39
C ASP A 267 -14.77 14.29 -1.72
N SER A 268 -15.06 13.20 -2.43
CA SER A 268 -14.51 12.96 -3.75
C SER A 268 -15.06 13.97 -4.75
N TRP A 269 -14.17 14.53 -5.55
CA TRP A 269 -14.52 15.33 -6.70
C TRP A 269 -14.97 14.43 -7.86
N GLU A 270 -15.77 15.00 -8.76
CA GLU A 270 -16.19 14.30 -9.97
C GLU A 270 -15.00 13.95 -10.87
N ALA A 271 -15.12 12.87 -11.63
CA ALA A 271 -14.04 12.44 -12.51
C ALA A 271 -13.84 13.44 -13.65
N VAL A 272 -12.60 13.84 -13.90
CA VAL A 272 -12.21 14.69 -15.03
C VAL A 272 -11.38 13.87 -16.01
N GLY A 273 -11.45 14.19 -17.30
CA GLY A 273 -10.76 13.41 -18.32
C GLY A 273 -10.36 14.23 -19.52
N PHE A 274 -9.41 13.68 -20.28
CA PHE A 274 -8.88 14.25 -21.51
C PHE A 274 -8.72 13.13 -22.55
N VAL A 275 -8.65 13.50 -23.82
CA VAL A 275 -8.50 12.56 -24.93
C VAL A 275 -7.07 12.60 -25.45
N VAL A 276 -6.48 11.43 -25.71
CA VAL A 276 -5.17 11.31 -26.34
C VAL A 276 -5.33 10.74 -27.75
N ARG A 277 -4.69 11.39 -28.73
CA ARG A 277 -4.61 10.95 -30.12
C ARG A 277 -3.15 10.83 -30.56
N ASN A 278 -2.62 9.63 -30.43
CA ASN A 278 -1.30 9.26 -30.93
C ASN A 278 -1.46 8.48 -32.25
N ASN A 279 -0.64 8.83 -33.24
CA ASN A 279 -0.57 8.10 -34.51
C ASN A 279 0.41 6.91 -34.45
N GLN A 280 1.25 6.85 -33.40
CA GLN A 280 2.16 5.73 -33.21
C GLN A 280 1.44 4.57 -32.54
N GLU A 281 1.45 3.41 -33.19
CA GLU A 281 0.96 2.16 -32.61
C GLU A 281 2.11 1.46 -31.87
N SER A 282 1.91 1.17 -30.59
CA SER A 282 2.81 0.31 -29.82
C SER A 282 2.50 -1.16 -30.07
N ALA A 283 3.53 -2.01 -30.08
CA ALA A 283 3.38 -3.46 -30.10
C ALA A 283 3.90 -4.04 -28.77
N SER A 284 3.41 -5.23 -28.39
CA SER A 284 3.94 -5.91 -27.20
C SER A 284 5.45 -6.13 -27.35
N PRO A 285 6.24 -5.81 -26.31
CA PRO A 285 7.67 -6.09 -26.32
C PRO A 285 7.93 -7.60 -26.31
N GLU A 286 9.06 -8.04 -26.85
CA GLU A 286 9.49 -9.43 -26.88
C GLU A 286 10.86 -9.56 -26.20
N ILE A 287 10.95 -10.36 -25.13
CA ILE A 287 12.23 -10.59 -24.47
C ILE A 287 13.10 -11.46 -25.38
N GLU A 288 14.32 -11.00 -25.70
CA GLU A 288 15.30 -11.78 -26.48
C GLU A 288 16.09 -12.73 -25.59
N PHE A 289 16.52 -12.22 -24.43
CA PHE A 289 17.13 -13.06 -23.40
C PHE A 289 17.07 -12.40 -22.01
N VAL A 290 17.12 -13.27 -21.01
CA VAL A 290 17.49 -12.91 -19.63
C VAL A 290 18.67 -13.77 -19.24
N ARG A 291 19.80 -13.14 -18.87
CA ARG A 291 21.06 -13.85 -18.63
C ARG A 291 21.75 -13.37 -17.36
N PRO A 292 22.03 -14.29 -16.41
CA PRO A 292 22.89 -14.00 -15.28
C PRO A 292 24.37 -14.01 -15.71
N SER A 293 25.20 -13.22 -15.03
CA SER A 293 26.65 -13.20 -15.24
C SER A 293 27.32 -14.51 -14.80
N SER A 294 26.69 -15.24 -13.88
CA SER A 294 27.06 -16.60 -13.49
C SER A 294 25.83 -17.42 -13.09
N TYR A 295 25.82 -18.71 -13.41
CA TYR A 295 24.81 -19.66 -12.93
C TYR A 295 25.19 -20.31 -11.59
N LYS A 296 26.39 -20.02 -11.08
CA LYS A 296 26.90 -20.55 -9.81
C LYS A 296 27.62 -19.47 -9.02
N ILE A 297 27.31 -19.36 -7.74
CA ILE A 297 27.90 -18.37 -6.84
C ILE A 297 28.51 -19.09 -5.65
N ARG A 298 29.76 -18.74 -5.33
CA ARG A 298 30.52 -19.31 -4.21
C ARG A 298 30.91 -18.23 -3.23
N ARG A 299 30.69 -18.48 -1.94
CA ARG A 299 31.10 -17.60 -0.84
C ARG A 299 30.48 -16.18 -0.90
N GLY A 300 29.28 -16.07 -1.47
CA GLY A 300 28.58 -14.79 -1.67
C GLY A 300 29.14 -13.97 -2.84
N GLY A 301 28.61 -12.77 -3.05
CA GLY A 301 29.02 -11.86 -4.10
C GLY A 301 27.87 -11.05 -4.67
N ALA A 302 28.03 -10.58 -5.90
CA ALA A 302 27.04 -9.85 -6.67
C ALA A 302 26.77 -10.61 -7.97
N LEU A 303 25.50 -10.95 -8.20
CA LEU A 303 25.05 -11.53 -9.45
C LEU A 303 24.49 -10.42 -10.32
N GLU A 304 25.12 -10.14 -11.45
CA GLU A 304 24.55 -9.21 -12.44
C GLU A 304 23.60 -10.01 -13.33
N ILE A 305 22.39 -9.49 -13.55
CA ILE A 305 21.43 -10.05 -14.48
C ILE A 305 21.17 -9.00 -15.56
N THR A 306 21.27 -9.44 -16.82
CA THR A 306 20.97 -8.62 -18.00
C THR A 306 19.68 -9.14 -18.63
N VAL A 307 18.72 -8.24 -18.86
CA VAL A 307 17.54 -8.48 -19.68
C VAL A 307 17.67 -7.65 -20.95
N ARG A 308 17.48 -8.29 -22.11
CA ARG A 308 17.40 -7.62 -23.41
C ARG A 308 16.07 -7.99 -24.06
N ALA A 309 15.38 -6.99 -24.60
CA ALA A 309 14.09 -7.15 -25.24
C ALA A 309 13.97 -6.27 -26.49
N ARG A 310 13.15 -6.71 -27.45
CA ARG A 310 12.74 -5.93 -28.62
C ARG A 310 11.44 -5.20 -28.34
N SER A 311 11.40 -3.92 -28.71
CA SER A 311 10.20 -3.10 -28.59
C SER A 311 10.30 -1.91 -29.52
N ASN A 312 9.22 -1.58 -30.22
CA ASN A 312 9.14 -0.36 -31.03
C ASN A 312 8.94 0.90 -30.17
N ALA A 313 8.35 0.75 -28.98
CA ALA A 313 8.23 1.80 -27.96
C ALA A 313 9.26 1.61 -26.82
N PRO A 314 9.64 2.67 -26.08
CA PRO A 314 10.54 2.55 -24.94
C PRO A 314 10.02 1.59 -23.86
N ILE A 315 10.92 0.78 -23.30
CA ILE A 315 10.60 -0.11 -22.18
C ILE A 315 10.86 0.62 -20.86
N THR A 316 9.87 0.63 -19.98
CA THR A 316 9.89 1.44 -18.75
C THR A 316 9.57 0.64 -17.49
N TRP A 317 9.27 -0.65 -17.61
CA TRP A 317 8.83 -1.47 -16.50
C TRP A 317 9.40 -2.89 -16.60
N LEU A 318 9.74 -3.48 -15.45
CA LEU A 318 10.20 -4.85 -15.31
C LEU A 318 9.48 -5.51 -14.13
N ASP A 319 8.78 -6.59 -14.41
CA ASP A 319 8.24 -7.52 -13.42
C ASP A 319 9.24 -8.66 -13.20
N ARG A 320 9.40 -9.08 -11.94
CA ARG A 320 10.19 -10.27 -11.58
C ARG A 320 9.87 -10.76 -10.17
N VAL A 321 9.96 -12.06 -9.98
CA VAL A 321 9.94 -12.70 -8.65
C VAL A 321 11.25 -13.47 -8.47
N LEU A 322 11.86 -13.32 -7.29
CA LEU A 322 13.02 -14.11 -6.90
C LEU A 322 12.64 -15.07 -5.77
N GLU A 323 12.79 -16.36 -6.05
CA GLU A 323 12.62 -17.43 -5.08
C GLU A 323 13.97 -18.02 -4.69
N GLY A 324 14.16 -18.26 -3.39
CA GLY A 324 15.30 -19.00 -2.87
C GLY A 324 14.90 -20.32 -2.20
N PRO A 325 15.86 -21.10 -1.70
CA PRO A 325 15.60 -22.39 -1.05
C PRO A 325 14.64 -22.33 0.14
N THR A 326 14.51 -21.15 0.77
CA THR A 326 13.67 -20.92 1.95
C THR A 326 12.34 -20.22 1.62
N GLY A 327 12.04 -20.01 0.34
CA GLY A 327 10.84 -19.32 -0.14
C GLY A 327 11.14 -18.05 -0.93
N THR A 328 10.08 -17.30 -1.25
CA THR A 328 10.14 -16.04 -1.99
C THR A 328 10.96 -15.00 -1.21
N LEU A 329 11.95 -14.42 -1.89
CA LEU A 329 12.82 -13.38 -1.32
C LEU A 329 12.22 -11.99 -1.58
N TYR A 330 11.80 -11.73 -2.81
CA TYR A 330 11.03 -10.56 -3.19
C TYR A 330 10.31 -10.82 -4.52
N GLY A 331 9.30 -10.02 -4.83
CA GLY A 331 8.56 -10.10 -6.09
C GLY A 331 7.78 -8.84 -6.40
N GLY A 332 7.47 -8.63 -7.67
CA GLY A 332 6.65 -7.53 -8.16
C GLY A 332 7.27 -6.78 -9.34
N GLY A 333 6.60 -5.71 -9.73
CA GLY A 333 6.97 -4.84 -10.83
C GLY A 333 7.36 -3.45 -10.38
N GLY A 334 8.22 -2.80 -11.16
CA GLY A 334 8.53 -1.40 -10.94
C GLY A 334 9.07 -0.69 -12.16
N THR A 335 8.94 0.64 -12.12
CA THR A 335 9.55 1.54 -13.10
C THR A 335 11.05 1.29 -13.16
N THR A 336 11.52 0.90 -14.34
CA THR A 336 12.88 0.41 -14.57
C THR A 336 13.44 1.09 -15.80
N ARG A 337 14.67 1.61 -15.68
CA ARG A 337 15.33 2.29 -16.78
C ARG A 337 16.00 1.29 -17.72
N PHE A 338 15.44 1.10 -18.90
CA PHE A 338 16.09 0.42 -20.01
C PHE A 338 16.89 1.42 -20.87
N THR A 339 17.94 0.93 -21.51
CA THR A 339 18.76 1.67 -22.47
C THR A 339 18.56 1.06 -23.84
N GLU A 340 18.18 1.87 -24.84
CA GLU A 340 18.18 1.44 -26.23
C GLU A 340 19.63 1.33 -26.72
N ILE A 341 20.08 0.10 -26.94
CA ILE A 341 21.47 -0.19 -27.34
C ILE A 341 21.63 -0.17 -28.87
N GLU A 342 20.57 -0.54 -29.58
CA GLU A 342 20.42 -0.51 -31.04
C GLU A 342 18.93 -0.26 -31.32
N PRO A 343 18.55 0.22 -32.52
CA PRO A 343 17.15 0.55 -32.82
C PRO A 343 16.17 -0.57 -32.48
N GLY A 344 15.28 -0.29 -31.54
CA GLY A 344 14.26 -1.20 -31.03
C GLY A 344 14.78 -2.33 -30.14
N ALA A 345 16.05 -2.33 -29.74
CA ALA A 345 16.65 -3.27 -28.80
C ALA A 345 17.00 -2.56 -27.47
N TRP A 346 16.34 -2.99 -26.41
CA TRP A 346 16.36 -2.36 -25.10
C TRP A 346 17.02 -3.29 -24.09
N GLU A 347 17.97 -2.77 -23.32
CA GLU A 347 18.71 -3.53 -22.32
C GLU A 347 18.62 -2.88 -20.93
N HIS A 348 18.43 -3.70 -19.91
CA HIS A 348 18.56 -3.31 -18.52
C HIS A 348 19.44 -4.30 -17.75
N LYS A 349 20.23 -3.79 -16.81
CA LYS A 349 21.07 -4.58 -15.91
C LYS A 349 20.79 -4.20 -14.47
N TRP A 350 20.68 -5.22 -13.62
CA TRP A 350 20.67 -5.03 -12.18
C TRP A 350 21.61 -6.01 -11.50
N THR A 351 22.00 -5.66 -10.28
CA THR A 351 22.88 -6.47 -9.46
C THR A 351 22.11 -7.00 -8.27
N GLU A 352 22.08 -8.32 -8.12
CA GLU A 352 21.51 -9.03 -6.98
C GLU A 352 22.63 -9.35 -5.97
N PRO A 353 22.63 -8.73 -4.77
CA PRO A 353 23.61 -9.04 -3.74
C PRO A 353 23.31 -10.38 -3.07
N ILE A 354 24.22 -11.33 -3.21
CA ILE A 354 24.12 -12.65 -2.58
C ILE A 354 25.03 -12.71 -1.36
N SER A 355 24.42 -12.80 -0.18
CA SER A 355 25.16 -12.93 1.08
C SER A 355 26.04 -14.19 1.08
N ALA A 356 27.23 -14.10 1.69
CA ALA A 356 28.07 -15.27 1.96
C ALA A 356 27.39 -16.31 2.88
N TRP A 357 26.32 -15.88 3.57
CA TRP A 357 25.48 -16.69 4.45
C TRP A 357 24.13 -17.04 3.83
N ALA A 358 23.92 -16.75 2.54
CA ALA A 358 22.70 -17.10 1.84
C ALA A 358 22.48 -18.63 1.88
N PRO A 359 21.23 -19.10 2.05
CA PRO A 359 20.91 -20.53 1.97
C PRO A 359 21.52 -21.19 0.73
N LEU A 360 22.16 -22.34 0.91
CA LEU A 360 22.69 -23.10 -0.22
C LEU A 360 21.54 -23.73 -1.01
N GLY A 361 21.66 -23.77 -2.33
CA GLY A 361 20.66 -24.40 -3.20
C GLY A 361 20.34 -23.57 -4.43
N THR A 362 19.25 -23.94 -5.08
CA THR A 362 18.76 -23.28 -6.29
C THR A 362 17.93 -22.05 -5.95
N TYR A 363 18.22 -20.98 -6.67
CA TYR A 363 17.46 -19.74 -6.69
C TYR A 363 16.86 -19.58 -8.08
N VAL A 364 15.64 -19.07 -8.15
CA VAL A 364 14.86 -19.00 -9.39
C VAL A 364 14.31 -17.59 -9.54
N TYR A 365 14.64 -16.94 -10.65
CA TYR A 365 13.87 -15.81 -11.13
C TYR A 365 12.72 -16.32 -11.99
N SER A 366 11.49 -15.95 -11.64
CA SER A 366 10.25 -16.26 -12.35
C SER A 366 9.46 -14.97 -12.63
N GLU A 367 8.38 -15.10 -13.41
CA GLU A 367 7.49 -13.98 -13.79
C GLU A 367 8.23 -12.78 -14.39
N ILE A 368 9.31 -13.05 -15.13
CA ILE A 368 10.13 -12.00 -15.73
C ILE A 368 9.40 -11.47 -16.97
N ALA A 369 8.80 -10.29 -16.88
CA ALA A 369 8.10 -9.66 -17.98
C ALA A 369 8.50 -8.18 -18.08
N VAL A 370 8.42 -7.61 -19.28
CA VAL A 370 8.68 -6.19 -19.51
C VAL A 370 7.45 -5.50 -20.07
N LYS A 371 7.25 -4.23 -19.73
CA LYS A 371 6.16 -3.41 -20.27
C LYS A 371 6.71 -2.10 -20.85
N ASN A 372 6.16 -1.71 -22.00
CA ASN A 372 6.59 -0.50 -22.72
C ASN A 372 5.66 0.71 -22.49
N GLU A 373 6.02 1.86 -23.02
CA GLU A 373 5.26 3.12 -22.90
C GLU A 373 3.88 3.08 -23.56
N GLY A 374 3.59 2.09 -24.39
CA GLY A 374 2.24 1.82 -24.89
C GLY A 374 1.40 0.94 -23.97
N GLU A 375 1.86 0.70 -22.73
CA GLU A 375 1.18 -0.11 -21.72
C GLU A 375 1.02 -1.59 -22.08
N LEU A 376 1.77 -2.08 -23.06
CA LEU A 376 1.74 -3.47 -23.48
C LEU A 376 2.86 -4.26 -22.79
N SER A 377 2.49 -5.42 -22.24
CA SER A 377 3.41 -6.37 -21.61
C SER A 377 3.91 -7.40 -22.60
N SER A 378 5.14 -7.89 -22.39
CA SER A 378 5.64 -9.10 -23.03
C SER A 378 4.97 -10.34 -22.46
N GLU A 379 5.05 -11.45 -23.19
CA GLU A 379 4.90 -12.77 -22.55
C GLU A 379 5.96 -12.95 -21.45
N PRO A 380 5.64 -13.62 -20.34
CA PRO A 380 6.62 -13.92 -19.30
C PRO A 380 7.76 -14.78 -19.86
N TRP A 381 9.00 -14.40 -19.55
CA TRP A 381 10.17 -15.19 -19.88
C TRP A 381 10.24 -16.45 -19.01
N GLN A 382 10.87 -17.50 -19.57
CA GLN A 382 11.14 -18.73 -18.83
C GLN A 382 11.97 -18.48 -17.57
N ASN A 383 11.84 -19.37 -16.59
CA ASN A 383 12.57 -19.28 -15.34
C ASN A 383 14.09 -19.24 -15.57
N VAL A 384 14.76 -18.36 -14.83
CA VAL A 384 16.22 -18.26 -14.81
C VAL A 384 16.72 -18.75 -13.46
N GLU A 385 17.43 -19.88 -13.49
CA GLU A 385 17.95 -20.52 -12.28
C GLU A 385 19.43 -20.23 -12.06
N PHE A 386 19.84 -20.06 -10.81
CA PHE A 386 21.25 -20.07 -10.41
C PHE A 386 21.44 -20.81 -9.08
N THR A 387 22.64 -21.31 -8.81
CA THR A 387 22.94 -22.08 -7.60
C THR A 387 23.90 -21.33 -6.68
N VAL A 388 23.58 -21.30 -5.39
CA VAL A 388 24.50 -20.84 -4.34
C VAL A 388 25.14 -22.05 -3.67
N GLU A 389 26.46 -22.14 -3.74
CA GLU A 389 27.27 -23.22 -3.18
C GLU A 389 28.45 -22.66 -2.34
N ARG A 390 29.17 -23.54 -1.63
CA ARG A 390 30.28 -23.14 -0.75
C ARG A 390 31.63 -23.00 -1.47
#